data_AF-C0DUE6-F1
#
_entry.id   AF-C0DUE6-F1
#
_cell.length_a   1.000
_cell.length_b   1.000
_cell.length_c   1.000
_cell.angle_alpha   90.00
_cell.angle_beta   90.00
_cell.angle_gamma   90.00
#
_symmetry.space_group_name_H-M   'P 1'
#
loop_
_entity.id
_entity.type
_entity.pdbx_description
1 polymer ?
#
loop_
_entity_poly.entity_id
_entity_poly.type
_entity_poly.pdbx_seq_one_letter_code
_entity_poly.pdbx_strand_id
1 'polypeptide(L)'
;MDMEVLPDTLAEVRQAIDALDSQLIGLLARRQQLVAQAGRLKPEHDAQAVAAPERVAQVLKARREQAAAAGLSPDVAEAVWQAMIAAFIRFEQEVNRSGGTSH
;
A
#
# COMPACT_ATOMS: atom_id res chain seq x y z
N MET A 1 10.24 21.12 15.63
CA MET A 1 9.25 20.07 15.31
C MET A 1 7.95 20.59 15.85
N ASP A 2 7.07 21.04 14.97
CA ASP A 2 5.79 21.61 15.37
C ASP A 2 5.02 20.52 16.11
N MET A 3 4.74 20.77 17.38
CA MET A 3 3.94 19.91 18.21
C MET A 3 2.50 20.12 17.72
N GLU A 4 2.05 19.31 16.76
CA GLU A 4 0.64 19.31 16.37
C GLU A 4 -0.18 19.05 17.63
N VAL A 5 -0.94 20.07 18.03
CA VAL A 5 -1.88 19.97 19.15
C VAL A 5 -2.89 18.89 18.77
N LEU A 6 -2.96 17.84 19.59
CA LEU A 6 -3.93 16.78 19.37
C LEU A 6 -5.35 17.37 19.47
N PRO A 7 -6.29 16.91 18.62
CA PRO A 7 -7.66 17.41 18.68
C PRO A 7 -8.31 17.15 20.04
N ASP A 8 -9.07 18.12 20.56
CA ASP A 8 -9.65 18.06 21.90
C ASP A 8 -11.11 17.53 21.90
N THR A 9 -11.75 17.49 20.73
CA THR A 9 -13.10 16.93 20.55
C THR A 9 -13.14 15.77 19.57
N LEU A 10 -14.11 14.87 19.75
CA LEU A 10 -14.34 13.75 18.81
C LEU A 10 -14.61 14.24 17.37
N ALA A 11 -15.24 15.40 17.22
CA ALA A 11 -15.51 15.97 15.90
C ALA A 11 -14.21 16.39 15.20
N GLU A 12 -13.30 17.06 15.90
CA GLU A 12 -12.01 17.47 15.36
C GLU A 12 -11.11 16.25 15.10
N VAL A 13 -11.12 15.23 15.97
CA VAL A 13 -10.42 13.95 15.70
C VAL A 13 -10.88 13.34 14.38
N ARG A 14 -12.19 13.27 14.15
CA ARG A 14 -12.74 12.71 12.90
C ARG A 14 -12.31 13.52 11.68
N GLN A 15 -12.36 14.84 11.76
CA GLN A 15 -11.91 15.71 10.67
C GLN A 15 -10.42 15.52 10.36
N ALA A 16 -9.59 15.38 11.40
CA ALA A 16 -8.16 15.10 11.23
C ALA A 16 -7.91 13.72 10.58
N ILE A 17 -8.68 12.69 10.97
CA ILE A 17 -8.64 11.36 10.34
C ILE A 17 -9.07 11.44 8.87
N ASP A 18 -10.19 12.11 8.56
CA ASP A 18 -10.68 12.25 7.17
C ASP A 18 -9.64 12.94 6.26
N ALA A 19 -8.95 13.96 6.81
CA ALA A 19 -7.87 14.65 6.11
C ALA A 19 -6.65 13.74 5.90
N LEU A 20 -6.28 12.93 6.88
CA LEU A 20 -5.21 11.93 6.76
C LEU A 20 -5.57 10.86 5.73
N ASP A 21 -6.80 10.35 5.77
CA ASP A 21 -7.30 9.34 4.84
C ASP A 21 -7.29 9.85 3.40
N SER A 22 -7.63 11.12 3.19
CA SER A 22 -7.52 11.78 1.88
C SER A 22 -6.07 11.78 1.36
N GLN A 23 -5.09 12.00 2.23
CA GLN A 23 -3.66 11.92 1.87
C GLN A 23 -3.26 10.46 1.56
N LEU A 24 -3.74 9.49 2.34
CA LEU A 24 -3.50 8.07 2.11
C LEU A 24 -4.04 7.64 0.74
N ILE A 25 -5.21 8.12 0.31
CA ILE A 25 -5.74 7.84 -1.04
C ILE A 25 -4.78 8.35 -2.12
N GLY A 26 -4.22 9.56 -1.97
CA GLY A 26 -3.21 10.08 -2.90
C GLY A 26 -1.95 9.20 -2.98
N LEU A 27 -1.46 8.74 -1.82
CA LEU A 27 -0.30 7.83 -1.76
C LEU A 27 -0.60 6.46 -2.38
N LEU A 28 -1.80 5.92 -2.14
CA LEU A 28 -2.24 4.64 -2.72
C LEU A 28 -2.39 4.73 -4.24
N ALA A 29 -2.94 5.84 -4.77
CA ALA A 29 -3.00 6.09 -6.20
C ALA A 29 -1.59 6.13 -6.83
N ARG A 30 -0.63 6.79 -6.18
CA ARG A 30 0.77 6.77 -6.64
C ARG A 30 1.37 5.37 -6.58
N ARG A 31 1.11 4.61 -5.52
CA ARG A 31 1.53 3.21 -5.40
C ARG A 31 0.94 2.36 -6.53
N GLN A 32 -0.33 2.56 -6.90
CA GLN A 32 -0.98 1.87 -8.01
C GLN A 32 -0.22 2.07 -9.33
N GLN A 33 0.16 3.30 -9.64
CA GLN A 33 0.95 3.61 -10.85
C GLN A 33 2.28 2.86 -10.86
N LEU A 34 2.97 2.78 -9.71
CA LEU A 34 4.23 2.05 -9.59
C LEU A 34 4.04 0.53 -9.73
N VAL A 35 2.96 -0.02 -9.18
CA VAL A 35 2.62 -1.45 -9.36
C VAL A 35 2.34 -1.76 -10.83
N ALA A 36 1.55 -0.92 -11.50
CA ALA A 36 1.25 -1.08 -12.93
C ALA A 36 2.53 -0.98 -13.79
N GLN A 37 3.41 -0.02 -13.49
CA GLN A 37 4.70 0.11 -14.16
C GLN A 37 5.59 -1.12 -13.92
N ALA A 38 5.64 -1.62 -12.68
CA ALA A 38 6.37 -2.83 -12.35
C ALA A 38 5.86 -4.02 -13.16
N GLY A 39 4.54 -4.19 -13.28
CA GLY A 39 3.92 -5.22 -14.13
C GLY A 39 4.37 -5.15 -15.59
N ARG A 40 4.45 -3.94 -16.17
CA ARG A 40 4.91 -3.73 -17.56
C ARG A 40 6.39 -4.02 -17.79
N LEU A 41 7.23 -3.88 -16.76
CA LEU A 41 8.68 -4.08 -16.86
C LEU A 41 9.10 -5.53 -16.58
N LYS A 42 8.18 -6.38 -16.08
CA LYS A 42 8.49 -7.79 -15.82
C LYS A 42 8.67 -8.55 -17.14
N PRO A 43 9.63 -9.49 -17.21
CA PRO A 43 9.71 -10.43 -18.32
C PRO A 43 8.38 -11.17 -18.51
N GLU A 44 8.03 -11.54 -19.74
CA GLU A 44 6.76 -12.23 -20.08
C GLU A 44 6.50 -13.50 -19.24
N HIS A 45 7.56 -14.11 -18.69
CA HIS A 45 7.49 -15.31 -17.84
C HIS A 45 7.48 -15.06 -16.33
N ASP A 46 7.55 -13.80 -15.87
CA ASP A 46 7.49 -13.44 -14.45
C ASP A 46 6.25 -12.60 -14.15
N ALA A 47 5.08 -13.20 -14.34
CA ALA A 47 3.79 -12.58 -14.07
C ALA A 47 3.57 -12.23 -12.58
N GLN A 48 4.50 -12.61 -11.68
CA GLN A 48 4.31 -12.54 -10.23
C GLN A 48 5.38 -11.73 -9.49
N ALA A 49 6.26 -10.95 -10.12
CA ALA A 49 7.35 -10.30 -9.36
C ALA A 49 6.89 -9.36 -8.19
N VAL A 50 5.63 -8.90 -8.18
CA VAL A 50 5.02 -8.17 -7.03
C VAL A 50 4.36 -9.13 -6.02
N ALA A 51 3.88 -10.28 -6.48
CA ALA A 51 3.24 -11.34 -5.71
C ALA A 51 4.22 -12.41 -5.17
N ALA A 52 5.50 -12.36 -5.56
CA ALA A 52 6.50 -13.34 -5.18
C ALA A 52 6.54 -13.48 -3.65
N PRO A 53 6.37 -14.71 -3.10
CA PRO A 53 6.24 -14.92 -1.66
C PRO A 53 7.39 -14.30 -0.83
N GLU A 54 8.62 -14.43 -1.33
CA GLU A 54 9.81 -13.85 -0.70
C GLU A 54 9.75 -12.32 -0.67
N ARG A 55 9.30 -11.70 -1.76
CA ARG A 55 9.15 -10.24 -1.85
C ARG A 55 8.11 -9.74 -0.85
N VAL A 56 6.97 -10.43 -0.74
CA VAL A 56 5.91 -10.10 0.22
C VAL A 56 6.43 -10.20 1.66
N ALA A 57 7.09 -11.31 2.01
CA ALA A 57 7.67 -11.50 3.34
C ALA A 57 8.69 -10.39 3.69
N GLN A 58 9.55 -10.01 2.75
CA GLN A 58 10.50 -8.90 2.92
C GLN A 58 9.80 -7.55 3.13
N VAL A 59 8.73 -7.25 2.37
CA VAL A 59 7.94 -6.02 2.60
C VAL A 59 7.36 -6.03 4.01
N LEU A 60 6.68 -7.11 4.40
CA LEU A 60 6.00 -7.17 5.70
C LEU A 60 6.99 -7.00 6.85
N LYS A 61 8.13 -7.71 6.81
CA LYS A 61 9.19 -7.56 7.82
C LYS A 61 9.67 -6.10 7.93
N ALA A 62 10.04 -5.48 6.82
CA ALA A 62 10.55 -4.10 6.81
C ALA A 62 9.51 -3.09 7.33
N ARG A 63 8.21 -3.31 7.08
CA ARG A 63 7.15 -2.40 7.52
C ARG A 63 6.79 -2.60 8.97
N ARG A 64 6.88 -3.83 9.50
CA ARG A 64 6.80 -4.07 10.95
C ARG A 64 7.92 -3.35 11.71
N GLU A 65 9.15 -3.43 11.22
CA GLU A 65 10.31 -2.74 11.82
C GLU A 65 10.13 -1.22 11.79
N GLN A 66 9.71 -0.67 10.65
CA GLN A 66 9.42 0.76 10.53
C GLN A 66 8.27 1.21 11.45
N ALA A 67 7.21 0.41 11.57
CA ALA A 67 6.08 0.72 12.43
C ALA A 67 6.52 0.84 13.90
N ALA A 68 7.29 -0.14 14.38
CA ALA A 68 7.85 -0.13 15.72
C ALA A 68 8.68 1.14 15.99
N ALA A 69 9.54 1.53 15.04
CA ALA A 69 10.37 2.73 15.14
C ALA A 69 9.56 4.04 15.13
N ALA A 70 8.37 4.03 14.53
CA ALA A 70 7.48 5.19 14.43
C ALA A 70 6.39 5.26 15.51
N GLY A 71 6.36 4.30 16.46
CA GLY A 71 5.32 4.23 17.49
C GLY A 71 3.98 3.66 17.02
N LEU A 72 3.91 3.08 15.82
CA LEU A 72 2.76 2.33 15.32
C LEU A 72 2.88 0.87 15.75
N SER A 73 1.77 0.26 16.19
CA SER A 73 1.73 -1.18 16.46
C SER A 73 2.17 -1.97 15.22
N PRO A 74 3.20 -2.84 15.32
CA PRO A 74 3.65 -3.67 14.20
C PRO A 74 2.54 -4.55 13.62
N ASP A 75 1.61 -5.01 14.45
CA ASP A 75 0.51 -5.87 14.02
C ASP A 75 -0.56 -5.10 13.24
N VAL A 76 -0.81 -3.83 13.63
CA VAL A 76 -1.67 -2.92 12.84
C VAL A 76 -1.04 -2.67 11.48
N ALA A 77 0.26 -2.36 11.44
CA ALA A 77 0.98 -2.16 10.19
C ALA A 77 0.95 -3.41 9.31
N GLU A 78 1.21 -4.59 9.87
CA GLU A 78 1.16 -5.83 9.11
C GLU A 78 -0.22 -6.08 8.48
N ALA A 79 -1.31 -5.93 9.25
CA ALA A 79 -2.66 -6.13 8.74
C ALA A 79 -2.98 -5.19 7.56
N VAL A 80 -2.62 -3.90 7.68
CA VAL A 80 -2.81 -2.91 6.61
C VAL A 80 -2.00 -3.28 5.37
N TRP A 81 -0.73 -3.65 5.53
CA TRP A 81 0.12 -4.00 4.39
C TRP A 81 -0.27 -5.31 3.72
N GLN A 82 -0.71 -6.33 4.48
CA GLN A 82 -1.23 -7.58 3.92
C GLN A 82 -2.46 -7.32 3.05
N ALA A 83 -3.43 -6.57 3.57
CA ALA A 83 -4.64 -6.22 2.82
C ALA A 83 -4.30 -5.41 1.55
N MET A 84 -3.42 -4.42 1.68
CA MET A 84 -2.96 -3.59 0.57
C MET A 84 -2.25 -4.43 -0.51
N ILE A 85 -1.29 -5.29 -0.13
CA ILE A 85 -0.58 -6.15 -1.08
C ILE A 85 -1.57 -7.05 -1.82
N ALA A 86 -2.49 -7.71 -1.09
CA ALA A 86 -3.49 -8.58 -1.70
C ALA A 86 -4.39 -7.82 -2.69
N ALA A 87 -4.80 -6.58 -2.37
CA ALA A 87 -5.58 -5.75 -3.27
C ALA A 87 -4.82 -5.40 -4.57
N PHE A 88 -3.54 -5.03 -4.46
CA PHE A 88 -2.74 -4.67 -5.63
C PHE A 88 -2.36 -5.86 -6.51
N ILE A 89 -2.20 -7.06 -5.93
CA ILE A 89 -2.02 -8.29 -6.71
C ILE A 89 -3.27 -8.57 -7.56
N ARG A 90 -4.48 -8.44 -6.97
CA ARG A 90 -5.73 -8.61 -7.72
C ARG A 90 -5.87 -7.57 -8.83
N PHE A 91 -5.59 -6.30 -8.51
CA PHE A 91 -5.60 -5.21 -9.50
C PHE A 91 -4.66 -5.51 -10.68
N GLU A 92 -3.43 -5.95 -10.41
CA GLU A 92 -2.46 -6.30 -11.46
C GLU A 92 -2.99 -7.45 -12.35
N GLN A 93 -3.59 -8.48 -11.76
CA GLN A 93 -4.16 -9.61 -12.52
C GLN A 93 -5.31 -9.18 -13.43
N GLU A 94 -6.16 -8.25 -12.97
CA GLU A 94 -7.25 -7.69 -13.76
C GLU A 94 -6.72 -6.84 -14.93
N VAL A 95 -5.75 -5.97 -14.66
CA VAL A 95 -5.12 -5.13 -15.70
C VAL A 95 -4.44 -6.01 -16.77
N ASN A 96 -3.71 -7.05 -16.36
CA ASN A 96 -3.07 -7.98 -17.30
C ASN A 96 -4.08 -8.77 -18.13
N ARG A 97 -5.25 -9.12 -17.56
CA ARG A 97 -6.34 -9.79 -18.28
C ARG A 97 -6.99 -8.87 -19.32
N SER A 98 -7.21 -7.60 -18.97
CA SER A 98 -7.83 -6.60 -19.87
C SER A 98 -6.86 -6.05 -20.92
N GLY A 99 -5.56 -6.07 -20.65
CA GLY A 99 -4.50 -5.66 -21.59
C GLY A 99 -4.19 -6.67 -22.70
N GLY A 100 -4.70 -7.91 -22.61
CA GLY A 100 -4.55 -8.97 -23.63
C GLY A 100 -5.44 -8.83 -24.88
N THR A 101 -6.18 -7.73 -25.00
CA THR A 101 -6.98 -7.37 -26.18
C THR A 101 -6.48 -6.07 -26.79
N SER A 102 -5.36 -6.15 -27.49
CA SER A 102 -5.02 -5.23 -28.58
C SER A 102 -4.18 -6.04 -29.57
N HIS A 103 -4.75 -6.16 -30.77
CA HIS A 103 -4.21 -6.83 -31.95
C HIS A 103 -3.02 -6.06 -32.51
#